data_AF-A0A4Y2KF85-F1
#
_entry.id   AF-A0A4Y2KF85-F1
#
_cell.length_a   1.000
_cell.length_b   1.000
_cell.length_c   1.000
_cell.angle_alpha   90.00
_cell.angle_beta   90.00
_cell.angle_gamma   90.00
#
_symmetry.space_group_name_H-M   'P 1'
#
loop_
_entity.id
_entity.type
_entity.pdbx_description
1 polymer ?
#
loop_
_entity_poly.entity_id
_entity_poly.type
_entity_poly.pdbx_seq_one_letter_code
_entity_poly.pdbx_strand_id
1 'polypeptide(L)' 'GENAEVELVTGKAVKVTTDDAFFKKCSPDVIYIDYKNITKVVQKDSRIYIDDGQLSLIVKSIGK' A
#
# COMPACT_ATOMS: atom_id res chain seq x y z
N GLY A 1 3.44 -2.79 -20.90
CA GLY A 1 4.74 -2.60 -20.25
C GLY A 1 4.55 -2.84 -18.79
N GLU A 2 5.47 -3.57 -18.14
CA GLU A 2 5.36 -4.06 -16.76
C GLU A 2 5.60 -2.97 -15.70
N ASN A 3 5.19 -1.74 -15.98
CA ASN A 3 5.19 -0.61 -15.06
C ASN A 3 3.83 0.09 -15.24
N ALA A 4 2.81 -0.45 -14.59
CA ALA A 4 1.55 0.26 -14.47
C ALA A 4 1.79 1.37 -13.44
N GLU A 5 2.05 2.59 -13.91
CA GLU A 5 1.94 3.80 -13.10
C GLU A 5 0.48 3.94 -12.69
N VAL A 6 0.18 3.49 -11.48
CA VAL A 6 -1.18 3.54 -10.93
C VAL A 6 -1.33 4.89 -10.25
N GLU A 7 -2.12 5.77 -10.87
CA GLU A 7 -2.44 7.06 -10.28
C GLU A 7 -3.39 6.87 -9.09
N LEU A 8 -2.89 7.18 -7.91
CA LEU A 8 -3.67 7.12 -6.68
C LEU A 8 -4.35 8.46 -6.46
N VAL A 9 -5.68 8.45 -6.46
CA VAL A 9 -6.47 9.66 -6.23
C VAL A 9 -6.52 9.96 -4.73
N THR A 10 -6.09 11.15 -4.36
CA THR A 10 -6.14 11.66 -2.98
C THR A 10 -7.55 11.55 -2.42
N GLY A 11 -7.69 10.87 -1.27
CA GLY A 11 -8.97 10.64 -0.59
C GLY A 11 -9.58 9.26 -0.82
N LYS A 12 -9.05 8.47 -1.76
CA LYS A 12 -9.45 7.07 -1.94
C LYS A 12 -8.74 6.17 -0.93
N ALA A 13 -9.47 5.21 -0.36
CA ALA A 13 -8.88 4.19 0.50
C ALA A 13 -8.22 3.11 -0.35
N VAL A 14 -7.01 2.71 0.02
CA VAL A 14 -6.26 1.64 -0.65
C VAL A 14 -6.02 0.49 0.32
N LYS A 15 -6.03 -0.74 -0.20
CA LYS A 15 -5.70 -1.94 0.55
C LYS A 15 -4.23 -2.27 0.34
N VAL A 16 -3.45 -2.28 1.41
CA VAL A 16 -2.08 -2.79 1.37
C VAL A 16 -2.10 -4.28 1.68
N THR A 17 -1.45 -5.09 0.84
CA THR A 17 -1.34 -6.54 1.02
C THR A 17 0.11 -7.00 0.87
N THR A 18 0.46 -8.06 1.60
CA THR A 18 1.77 -8.74 1.53
C THR A 18 1.63 -10.12 0.89
N ASP A 19 0.45 -10.42 0.33
CA ASP A 19 0.15 -11.68 -0.33
C ASP A 19 0.77 -11.70 -1.74
N ASP A 20 1.69 -12.64 -1.94
CA ASP A 20 2.42 -12.87 -3.19
C ASP A 20 1.46 -13.11 -4.38
N ALA A 21 0.21 -13.53 -4.13
CA ALA A 21 -0.82 -13.66 -5.16
C ALA A 21 -1.21 -12.34 -5.84
N PHE A 22 -0.96 -11.21 -5.17
CA PHE A 22 -1.22 -9.86 -5.68
C PHE A 22 0.02 -9.19 -6.27
N PHE A 23 1.19 -9.83 -6.21
CA PHE A 23 2.44 -9.31 -6.77
C PHE A 23 2.30 -8.91 -8.25
N LYS A 24 1.59 -9.73 -9.05
CA LYS A 24 1.33 -9.47 -10.47
C LYS A 24 0.02 -8.71 -10.74
N LYS A 25 -0.76 -8.39 -9.70
CA LYS A 25 -2.04 -7.69 -9.79
C LYS A 25 -1.90 -6.31 -9.16
N CYS A 26 -1.31 -5.38 -9.91
CA CYS A 26 -1.29 -3.98 -9.51
C CYS A 26 -2.66 -3.36 -9.82
N SER A 27 -3.31 -2.76 -8.84
CA SER A 27 -4.60 -2.09 -9.00
C SER A 27 -4.65 -0.82 -8.13
N PRO A 28 -5.40 0.22 -8.53
CA PRO A 28 -5.54 1.44 -7.73
C PRO A 28 -6.15 1.23 -6.34
N ASP A 29 -6.76 0.06 -6.12
CA ASP A 29 -7.38 -0.31 -4.85
C ASP A 29 -6.50 -1.24 -4.01
N VAL A 30 -5.48 -1.89 -4.60
CA VAL A 30 -4.64 -2.89 -3.92
C VAL A 30 -3.16 -2.66 -4.23
N ILE A 31 -2.40 -2.33 -3.19
CA ILE A 31 -0.96 -2.14 -3.23
C ILE A 31 -0.30 -3.38 -2.63
N TYR A 32 0.53 -4.06 -3.41
CA TYR A 32 1.37 -5.13 -2.90
C TYR A 32 2.68 -4.55 -2.35
N ILE A 33 3.08 -4.99 -1.16
CA ILE A 33 4.38 -4.69 -0.56
C ILE A 33 5.02 -6.02 -0.15
N ASP A 34 6.28 -6.25 -0.55
CA ASP A 34 7.05 -7.45 -0.22
C ASP A 34 7.54 -7.49 1.25
N TYR A 35 7.39 -6.38 1.96
CA TYR A 35 7.72 -6.25 3.37
C TYR A 35 6.68 -6.91 4.27
N LYS A 36 6.80 -8.24 4.46
CA LYS A 36 5.86 -9.06 5.25
C LYS A 36 5.70 -8.61 6.71
N ASN A 37 6.67 -7.87 7.25
CA ASN A 37 6.61 -7.33 8.61
C ASN A 37 5.89 -5.97 8.71
N ILE A 38 5.35 -5.42 7.60
CA ILE A 38 4.66 -4.12 7.58
C ILE A 38 3.58 -4.05 8.67
N THR A 39 2.79 -5.11 8.84
CA THR A 39 1.68 -5.18 9.82
C THR A 39 2.14 -5.18 11.28
N LYS A 40 3.42 -5.47 11.54
CA LYS A 40 4.03 -5.44 12.88
C LYS A 40 4.67 -4.08 13.20
N VAL A 41 5.18 -3.40 12.16
CA VAL A 41 5.89 -2.11 12.34
C VAL A 41 4.96 -0.92 12.24
N VAL A 42 3.93 -0.99 11.39
CA VAL A 42 2.94 0.08 11.27
C VAL A 42 1.87 -0.10 12.34
N GLN A 43 1.32 1.02 12.80
CA GLN A 43 0.20 1.05 13.71
C GLN A 43 -0.96 1.80 13.08
N LYS A 44 -2.16 1.65 13.64
CA LYS A 44 -3.28 2.51 13.27
C LYS A 44 -2.86 3.97 13.40
N ASP A 45 -3.29 4.80 12.46
CA ASP A 45 -2.97 6.22 12.33
C ASP A 45 -1.49 6.53 12.03
N SER A 46 -0.66 5.50 11.80
CA SER A 46 0.69 5.69 11.28
C SER A 46 0.66 6.19 9.83
N ARG A 47 1.67 6.99 9.47
CA ARG A 47 1.85 7.50 8.12
C ARG A 47 2.96 6.72 7.41
N ILE A 48 2.63 6.16 6.25
CA ILE A 48 3.56 5.45 5.37
C ILE A 48 3.88 6.40 4.22
N TYR A 49 5.17 6.54 3.90
CA TYR A 49 5.64 7.35 2.78
C TYR A 49 6.18 6.43 1.69
N ILE A 50 5.81 6.71 0.45
CA ILE A 50 6.18 5.95 -0.74
C ILE A 50 6.78 6.96 -1.73
N ASP A 51 7.80 6.53 -2.48
CA ASP A 51 8.45 7.33 -3.54
C ASP A 51 9.00 8.68 -3.03
N ASP A 52 9.94 8.62 -2.08
CA ASP A 52 10.55 9.79 -1.40
C ASP A 52 9.56 10.77 -0.74
N GLY A 53 8.35 10.29 -0.41
CA GLY A 53 7.33 11.05 0.29
C GLY A 53 6.40 11.85 -0.62
N GLN A 54 6.47 11.64 -1.94
CA GLN A 54 5.48 12.15 -2.89
C GLN A 54 4.10 11.55 -2.61
N LEU A 55 4.05 10.27 -2.19
CA LEU A 55 2.83 9.62 -1.75
C LEU A 55 2.89 9.35 -0.26
N SER A 56 1.84 9.75 0.46
CA SER A 56 1.67 9.40 1.87
C SER A 56 0.32 8.73 2.11
N LEU A 57 0.35 7.61 2.82
CA LEU A 57 -0.82 6.83 3.20
C LEU A 57 -0.97 6.87 4.72
N ILE A 58 -2.22 6.94 5.20
CA ILE A 58 -2.52 6.85 6.63
C ILE A 58 -3.18 5.50 6.89
N VAL A 59 -2.61 4.73 7.81
CA VAL A 59 -3.11 3.40 8.17
C VAL A 59 -4.43 3.55 8.92
N LYS A 60 -5.55 3.24 8.26
CA LYS A 60 -6.88 3.27 8.89
C LYS A 60 -7.15 2.07 9.78
N SER A 61 -6.68 0.90 9.35
CA SER A 61 -6.87 -0.37 10.03
C SER A 61 -5.83 -1.37 9.57
N ILE A 62 -5.36 -2.20 10.49
CA ILE A 62 -4.47 -3.33 10.19
C ILE A 62 -5.33 -4.59 10.28
N GLY A 63 -5.34 -5.38 9.21
CA GLY A 63 -5.97 -6.70 9.23
C GLY A 63 -5.27 -7.58 10.26
N LYS A 64 -6.06 -8.22 11.13
CA LYS A 64 -5.55 -9.20 12.10
C LYS A 64 -5.11 -10.48 11.44
#